data_AF-A0A1Q8IXI2-F1
#
_entry.id   AF-A0A1Q8IXI2-F1
#
_cell.length_a   1.000
_cell.length_b   1.000
_cell.length_c   1.000
_cell.angle_alpha   90.00
_cell.angle_beta   90.00
_cell.angle_gamma   90.00
#
_symmetry.space_group_name_H-M   'P 1'
#
loop_
_entity.id
_entity.type
_entity.pdbx_description
1 polymer ?
#
loop_
_entity_poly.entity_id
_entity_poly.type
_entity_poly.pdbx_seq_one_letter_code
_entity_poly.pdbx_strand_id
1 'polypeptide(L)'
;MVSKHKNRWLRRWLLVIIFWAVPVAIVAVNEIREEMSYNAVDLDRALTTWNFSDAQRAAGAPAHCHGKPDAAKAAGCPADVLAANAPRQQDAINEYDVRRSTLMAYLWHAFVGYWVVPAAILFAIGAIIGMVRRALRRPPVVKSPANNG
;
A
#
# COMPACT_ATOMS: atom_id res chain seq x y z
N MET A 1 0.80 -27.22 -31.45
CA MET A 1 0.74 -26.87 -30.00
C MET A 1 2.08 -26.29 -29.53
N VAL A 2 2.42 -25.05 -29.93
CA VAL A 2 3.71 -24.39 -29.60
C VAL A 2 3.44 -23.21 -28.66
N SER A 3 2.88 -23.45 -27.47
CA SER A 3 2.72 -22.38 -26.46
C SER A 3 2.78 -22.85 -25.01
N LYS A 4 2.55 -24.14 -24.71
CA LYS A 4 2.54 -24.64 -23.33
C LYS A 4 3.90 -24.64 -22.61
N HIS A 5 5.03 -24.59 -23.34
CA HIS A 5 6.37 -24.47 -22.73
C HIS A 5 6.85 -23.02 -22.57
N LYS A 6 6.29 -22.06 -23.32
CA LYS A 6 6.76 -20.67 -23.35
C LYS A 6 6.42 -19.90 -22.06
N ASN A 7 5.32 -20.27 -21.39
CA ASN A 7 4.89 -19.64 -20.15
C ASN A 7 5.46 -20.30 -18.87
N ARG A 8 6.12 -21.46 -18.93
CA ARG A 8 6.61 -22.13 -17.71
C ARG A 8 7.75 -21.37 -17.03
N TRP A 9 8.65 -20.78 -17.83
CA TRP A 9 9.74 -19.97 -17.29
C TRP A 9 9.21 -18.70 -16.63
N LEU A 10 8.33 -17.96 -17.33
CA LEU A 10 7.72 -16.74 -16.80
C LEU A 10 6.85 -17.01 -15.57
N ARG A 11 6.13 -18.13 -15.54
CA ARG A 11 5.33 -18.56 -14.39
C ARG A 11 6.20 -18.96 -13.20
N ARG A 12 7.32 -19.65 -13.42
CA ARG A 12 8.30 -19.94 -12.36
C ARG A 12 8.97 -18.67 -11.84
N TRP A 13 9.34 -17.76 -12.73
CA TRP A 13 9.89 -16.47 -12.36
C TRP A 13 8.87 -15.68 -11.51
N LEU A 14 7.62 -15.56 -11.94
CA LEU A 14 6.56 -14.92 -11.15
C LEU A 14 6.36 -15.56 -9.79
N LEU A 15 6.32 -16.90 -9.71
CA LEU A 15 6.16 -17.60 -8.43
C LEU A 15 7.31 -17.33 -7.47
N VAL A 16 8.56 -17.36 -7.97
CA VAL A 16 9.74 -17.05 -7.14
C VAL A 16 9.69 -15.60 -6.67
N ILE A 17 9.39 -14.65 -7.56
CA ILE A 17 9.30 -13.23 -7.20
C ILE A 17 8.15 -12.98 -6.21
N ILE A 18 6.97 -13.57 -6.40
CA ILE A 18 5.85 -13.36 -5.46
C ILE A 18 6.15 -14.00 -4.11
N PHE A 19 6.64 -15.24 -4.10
CA PHE A 19 6.96 -15.96 -2.86
C PHE A 19 7.98 -15.22 -2.02
N TRP A 20 8.96 -14.60 -2.67
CA TRP A 20 10.02 -13.87 -2.01
C TRP A 20 9.53 -12.46 -1.56
N ALA A 21 8.58 -11.86 -2.28
CA ALA A 21 8.06 -10.51 -2.00
C ALA A 21 7.16 -10.46 -0.77
N VAL A 22 6.31 -11.48 -0.63
CA VAL A 22 5.22 -11.50 0.34
C VAL A 22 5.71 -11.38 1.79
N PRO A 23 6.72 -12.15 2.26
CA PRO A 23 7.23 -12.02 3.62
C PRO A 23 7.80 -10.63 3.93
N VAL A 24 8.55 -10.05 2.99
CA VAL A 24 9.14 -8.72 3.14
C VAL A 24 8.06 -7.64 3.23
N ALA A 25 7.04 -7.72 2.36
CA ALA A 25 5.91 -6.81 2.40
C ALA A 25 5.12 -6.93 3.71
N ILE A 26 4.92 -8.15 4.23
CA ILE A 26 4.23 -8.38 5.50
C ILE A 26 4.98 -7.70 6.65
N VAL A 27 6.29 -7.93 6.78
CA VAL A 27 7.10 -7.33 7.85
C VAL A 27 7.03 -5.80 7.78
N ALA A 28 7.22 -5.24 6.58
CA ALA A 28 7.24 -3.79 6.40
C ALA A 28 5.87 -3.14 6.68
N VAL A 29 4.77 -3.79 6.30
CA VAL A 29 3.41 -3.32 6.62
C VAL A 29 3.13 -3.44 8.12
N ASN A 30 3.65 -4.47 8.79
CA ASN A 30 3.41 -4.68 10.21
C ASN A 30 4.10 -3.60 11.06
N GLU A 31 5.35 -3.28 10.73
CA GLU A 31 6.10 -2.19 11.39
C GLU A 31 5.33 -0.86 11.30
N ILE A 32 4.80 -0.54 10.11
CA ILE A 32 4.06 0.71 9.91
C ILE A 32 2.68 0.69 10.54
N ARG A 33 2.04 -0.48 10.65
CA ARG A 33 0.81 -0.59 11.45
C ARG A 33 1.07 -0.29 12.91
N GLU A 34 2.22 -0.71 13.43
CA GLU A 34 2.62 -0.46 14.80
C GLU A 34 2.85 1.04 15.03
N GLU A 35 3.59 1.73 14.16
CA GLU A 35 3.77 3.19 14.23
C GLU A 35 2.44 3.96 14.05
N MET A 36 1.59 3.51 13.11
CA MET A 36 0.29 4.12 12.87
C MET A 36 -0.69 3.92 14.04
N SER A 37 -0.53 2.86 14.84
CA SER A 37 -1.36 2.64 16.03
C SER A 37 -1.19 3.75 17.06
N TYR A 38 0.05 4.25 17.23
CA TYR A 38 0.34 5.36 18.12
C TYR A 38 -0.22 6.68 17.59
N ASN A 39 -0.05 6.95 16.29
CA ASN A 39 -0.64 8.14 15.66
C ASN A 39 -2.17 8.10 15.67
N ALA A 40 -2.78 6.91 15.62
CA ALA A 40 -4.24 6.76 15.69
C ALA A 40 -4.77 7.07 17.10
N VAL A 41 -4.02 6.72 18.16
CA VAL A 41 -4.37 7.11 19.54
C VAL A 41 -4.30 8.62 19.70
N ASP A 42 -3.29 9.28 19.11
CA ASP A 42 -3.16 10.73 19.18
C ASP A 42 -4.27 11.44 18.38
N LEU A 43 -4.62 10.92 17.20
CA LEU A 43 -5.77 11.37 16.42
C LEU A 43 -7.07 11.21 17.21
N ASP A 44 -7.30 10.04 17.84
CA ASP A 44 -8.52 9.80 18.62
C ASP A 44 -8.61 10.79 19.80
N ARG A 45 -7.49 11.00 20.52
CA ARG A 45 -7.41 12.00 21.57
C ARG A 45 -7.71 13.41 21.05
N ALA A 46 -7.17 13.78 19.90
CA ALA A 46 -7.45 15.07 19.28
C ALA A 46 -8.93 15.20 18.89
N LEU A 47 -9.56 14.14 18.38
CA LEU A 47 -10.97 14.16 18.01
C LEU A 47 -11.93 14.18 19.22
N THR A 48 -11.53 13.58 20.34
CA THR A 48 -12.34 13.51 21.56
C THR A 48 -12.12 14.69 22.52
N THR A 49 -11.10 15.53 22.29
CA THR A 49 -10.82 16.69 23.13
C THR A 49 -11.62 17.90 22.64
N TRP A 50 -12.56 18.36 23.46
CA TRP A 50 -13.45 19.47 23.17
C TRP A 50 -13.02 20.75 23.88
N ASN A 51 -12.88 21.85 23.13
CA ASN A 51 -12.72 23.18 23.70
C ASN A 51 -14.06 23.91 23.69
N PHE A 52 -14.39 24.49 24.85
CA PHE A 52 -15.62 25.25 25.05
C PHE A 52 -15.26 26.66 25.48
N SER A 53 -15.93 27.67 24.90
CA SER A 53 -15.91 29.02 25.45
C SER A 53 -16.65 29.08 26.79
N ASP A 54 -16.43 30.14 27.57
CA ASP A 54 -17.14 30.33 28.84
C ASP A 54 -18.66 30.40 28.65
N ALA A 55 -19.12 31.01 27.55
CA ALA A 55 -20.53 31.05 27.19
C ALA A 55 -21.11 29.66 26.85
N GLN A 56 -20.34 28.83 26.13
CA GLN A 56 -20.74 27.46 25.78
C GLN A 56 -20.76 26.54 27.01
N ARG A 57 -19.83 26.74 27.94
CA ARG A 57 -19.82 26.05 29.24
C ARG A 57 -21.04 26.44 30.07
N ALA A 58 -21.38 27.73 30.13
CA ALA A 58 -22.57 28.22 30.83
C ALA A 58 -23.88 27.71 30.18
N ALA A 59 -23.88 27.49 28.86
CA ALA A 59 -25.01 26.92 28.13
C ALA A 59 -25.16 25.39 28.25
N GLY A 60 -24.27 24.72 29.00
CA GLY A 60 -24.35 23.27 29.22
C GLY A 60 -23.85 22.40 28.05
N ALA A 61 -23.13 22.98 27.08
CA ALA A 61 -22.52 22.24 25.97
C ALA A 61 -21.69 21.00 26.38
N PRO A 62 -20.96 20.99 27.52
CA PRO A 62 -20.20 19.81 27.95
C PRO A 62 -21.07 18.55 28.19
N ALA A 63 -22.38 18.70 28.44
CA ALA A 63 -23.27 17.56 28.65
C ALA A 63 -23.57 16.80 27.34
N HIS A 64 -23.51 17.47 26.18
CA HIS A 64 -23.92 16.92 24.88
C HIS A 64 -22.75 16.74 23.90
N CYS A 65 -21.66 17.49 24.09
CA CYS A 65 -20.50 17.46 23.20
C CYS A 65 -19.41 16.55 23.78
N HIS A 66 -19.48 15.26 23.46
CA HIS A 66 -18.50 14.26 23.89
C HIS A 66 -18.30 13.18 22.82
N GLY A 67 -17.16 12.49 22.88
CA GLY A 67 -16.78 11.48 21.90
C GLY A 67 -16.36 12.09 20.56
N LYS A 68 -16.50 11.31 19.48
CA LYS A 68 -16.15 11.73 18.11
C LYS A 68 -17.13 12.78 17.59
N PRO A 69 -16.72 13.69 16.69
CA PRO A 69 -17.57 14.76 16.17
C PRO A 69 -18.91 14.28 15.61
N ASP A 70 -18.95 13.16 14.88
CA ASP A 70 -20.22 12.59 14.38
C ASP A 70 -21.13 12.07 15.49
N ALA A 71 -20.54 11.48 16.53
CA ALA A 71 -21.28 11.01 17.70
C ALA A 71 -21.80 12.18 18.55
N ALA A 72 -20.99 13.22 18.74
CA ALA A 72 -21.40 14.45 19.41
C ALA A 72 -22.53 15.16 18.66
N LYS A 73 -22.46 15.18 17.32
CA LYS A 73 -23.55 15.70 16.47
C LYS A 73 -24.83 14.89 16.65
N ALA A 74 -24.72 13.55 16.71
CA ALA A 74 -25.87 12.68 16.97
C ALA A 74 -26.42 12.83 18.40
N ALA A 75 -25.57 13.15 19.37
CA ALA A 75 -25.94 13.42 20.77
C ALA A 75 -26.56 14.82 20.99
N GLY A 76 -26.68 15.64 19.94
CA GLY A 76 -27.29 16.96 19.99
C GLY A 76 -26.33 18.10 20.35
N CYS A 77 -25.03 17.93 20.13
CA CYS A 77 -24.06 19.00 20.33
C CYS A 77 -24.42 20.25 19.47
N PRO A 78 -24.43 21.46 20.05
CA PRO A 78 -24.74 22.70 19.33
C PRO A 78 -23.82 22.93 18.13
N ALA A 79 -24.39 23.44 17.04
CA ALA A 79 -23.67 23.64 15.78
C ALA A 79 -22.53 24.67 15.88
N ASP A 80 -22.64 25.65 16.79
CA ASP A 80 -21.60 26.64 17.06
C ASP A 80 -20.38 26.00 17.75
N VAL A 81 -20.59 25.06 18.66
CA VAL A 81 -19.53 24.30 19.33
C VAL A 81 -18.84 23.35 18.35
N LEU A 82 -19.62 22.70 17.49
CA LEU A 82 -19.10 21.87 16.40
C LEU A 82 -18.26 22.70 15.43
N ALA A 83 -18.76 23.85 14.98
CA ALA A 83 -18.04 24.73 14.05
C ALA A 83 -16.76 25.30 14.67
N ALA A 84 -16.76 25.63 15.97
CA ALA A 84 -15.58 26.13 16.66
C ALA A 84 -14.46 25.08 16.80
N ASN A 85 -14.80 23.80 16.95
CA ASN A 85 -13.84 22.70 17.08
C ASN A 85 -13.48 22.03 15.74
N ALA A 86 -14.30 22.20 14.71
CA ALA A 86 -14.11 21.65 13.37
C ALA A 86 -12.73 21.93 12.74
N PRO A 87 -12.16 23.16 12.75
CA PRO A 87 -10.86 23.40 12.12
C PRO A 87 -9.75 22.58 12.77
N ARG A 88 -9.70 22.53 14.11
CA ARG A 88 -8.69 21.74 14.84
C ARG A 88 -8.83 20.24 14.59
N GLN A 89 -10.06 19.75 14.54
CA GLN A 89 -10.35 18.33 14.24
C GLN A 89 -9.94 17.98 12.81
N GLN A 90 -10.21 18.87 11.85
CA GLN A 90 -9.81 18.68 10.46
C GLN A 90 -8.30 18.75 10.28
N ASP A 91 -7.62 19.65 10.97
CA ASP A 91 -6.15 19.73 10.96
C ASP A 91 -5.51 18.44 11.49
N ALA A 92 -6.06 17.87 12.56
CA ALA A 92 -5.60 16.58 13.10
C ALA A 92 -5.80 15.42 12.10
N ILE A 93 -6.94 15.38 11.40
CA ILE A 93 -7.20 14.39 10.34
C ILE A 93 -6.21 14.57 9.18
N ASN A 94 -6.01 15.81 8.74
CA ASN A 94 -5.11 16.13 7.64
C ASN A 94 -3.67 15.74 7.98
N GLU A 95 -3.19 16.04 9.19
CA GLU A 95 -1.84 15.68 9.61
C GLU A 95 -1.65 14.16 9.71
N TYR A 96 -2.64 13.44 10.23
CA TYR A 96 -2.63 11.98 10.25
C TYR A 96 -2.57 11.39 8.83
N ASP A 97 -3.35 11.92 7.90
CA ASP A 97 -3.35 11.48 6.50
C ASP A 97 -2.01 11.79 5.81
N VAL A 98 -1.41 12.95 6.07
CA VAL A 98 -0.06 13.29 5.57
C VAL A 98 0.95 12.27 6.10
N ARG A 99 1.01 12.02 7.41
CA ARG A 99 1.96 11.06 8.01
C ARG A 99 1.77 9.65 7.43
N ARG A 100 0.52 9.21 7.29
CA ARG A 100 0.18 7.93 6.66
C ARG A 100 0.67 7.85 5.21
N SER A 101 0.45 8.92 4.44
CA SER A 101 0.84 8.98 3.03
C SER A 101 2.36 8.93 2.87
N THR A 102 3.10 9.62 3.75
CA THR A 102 4.56 9.63 3.77
C THR A 102 5.13 8.25 4.08
N LEU A 103 4.60 7.57 5.10
CA LEU A 103 4.99 6.20 5.45
C LEU A 103 4.72 5.22 4.31
N MET A 104 3.56 5.32 3.66
CA MET A 104 3.23 4.54 2.48
C MET A 104 4.14 4.85 1.29
N ALA A 105 4.52 6.11 1.10
CA ALA A 105 5.47 6.51 0.05
C ALA A 105 6.87 5.95 0.30
N TYR A 106 7.33 5.91 1.55
CA TYR A 106 8.60 5.27 1.92
C TYR A 106 8.56 3.76 1.70
N LEU A 107 7.49 3.09 2.12
CA LEU A 107 7.28 1.67 1.80
C LEU A 107 7.30 1.41 0.32
N TRP A 108 6.61 2.25 -0.44
CA TRP A 108 6.55 2.12 -1.89
C TRP A 108 7.95 2.27 -2.51
N HIS A 109 8.74 3.24 -2.06
CA HIS A 109 10.12 3.39 -2.49
C HIS A 109 10.98 2.18 -2.14
N ALA A 110 10.91 1.70 -0.90
CA ALA A 110 11.64 0.52 -0.46
C ALA A 110 11.23 -0.73 -1.27
N PHE A 111 9.93 -0.93 -1.46
CA PHE A 111 9.38 -2.01 -2.27
C PHE A 111 9.84 -1.91 -3.73
N VAL A 112 9.69 -0.76 -4.38
CA VAL A 112 10.08 -0.61 -5.79
C VAL A 112 11.58 -0.76 -5.96
N GLY A 113 12.38 -0.08 -5.13
CA GLY A 113 13.84 -0.07 -5.24
C GLY A 113 14.47 -1.41 -4.89
N TYR A 114 14.03 -2.06 -3.81
CA TYR A 114 14.61 -3.33 -3.35
C TYR A 114 14.00 -4.54 -4.07
N TRP A 115 12.74 -4.45 -4.50
CA TRP A 115 12.01 -5.58 -5.07
C TRP A 115 11.85 -5.53 -6.58
N VAL A 116 11.15 -4.49 -7.05
CA VAL A 116 10.67 -4.41 -8.43
C VAL A 116 11.84 -4.22 -9.39
N VAL A 117 12.79 -3.35 -9.04
CA VAL A 117 13.98 -3.08 -9.87
C VAL A 117 14.84 -4.35 -10.04
N PRO A 118 15.27 -5.05 -8.97
CA PRO A 118 16.01 -6.30 -9.12
C PRO A 118 15.24 -7.39 -9.88
N ALA A 119 13.94 -7.53 -9.63
CA ALA A 119 13.09 -8.49 -10.36
C ALA A 119 13.09 -8.19 -11.86
N ALA A 120 12.91 -6.92 -12.25
CA ALA A 120 12.93 -6.48 -13.65
C ALA A 120 14.30 -6.72 -14.30
N ILE A 121 15.39 -6.49 -13.59
CA ILE A 121 16.76 -6.78 -14.07
C ILE A 121 16.92 -8.28 -14.34
N LEU A 122 16.53 -9.15 -13.39
CA LEU A 122 16.59 -10.60 -13.57
C LEU A 122 15.74 -11.07 -14.76
N PHE A 123 14.58 -10.46 -14.94
CA PHE A 123 13.72 -10.73 -16.08
C PHE A 123 14.39 -10.33 -17.40
N ALA A 124 14.96 -9.13 -17.48
CA ALA A 124 15.64 -8.63 -18.66
C ALA A 124 16.82 -9.52 -19.06
N ILE A 125 17.65 -9.93 -18.09
CA ILE A 125 18.75 -10.87 -18.32
C ILE A 125 18.22 -12.20 -18.87
N GLY A 126 17.19 -12.77 -18.25
CA GLY A 126 16.58 -14.01 -18.71
C GLY A 126 15.98 -13.91 -20.12
N ALA A 127 15.36 -12.78 -20.44
CA ALA A 127 14.82 -12.49 -21.76
C ALA A 127 15.93 -12.37 -22.82
N ILE A 128 17.04 -11.68 -22.52
CA ILE A 128 18.21 -11.56 -23.40
C ILE A 128 18.79 -12.94 -23.68
N ILE A 129 19.04 -13.76 -22.66
CA ILE A 129 19.55 -15.13 -22.82
C ILE A 129 18.59 -15.97 -23.68
N GLY A 130 17.28 -15.83 -23.46
CA GLY A 130 16.24 -16.51 -24.24
C GLY A 130 16.25 -16.09 -25.71
N MET A 131 16.40 -14.79 -26.00
CA MET A 131 16.52 -14.28 -27.37
C MET A 131 17.80 -14.75 -28.05
N VAL A 132 18.95 -14.66 -27.37
CA VAL A 132 20.24 -15.10 -27.92
C VAL A 132 20.20 -16.60 -28.25
N ARG A 133 19.69 -17.44 -27.35
CA ARG A 133 19.47 -18.87 -27.62
C ARG A 133 18.53 -19.11 -28.80
N ARG A 134 17.52 -18.26 -28.99
CA ARG A 134 16.58 -18.38 -30.11
C ARG A 134 17.22 -17.96 -31.43
N ALA A 135 18.01 -16.89 -31.43
CA ALA A 135 18.75 -16.39 -32.59
C ALA A 135 19.85 -17.38 -33.04
N LEU A 136 20.51 -18.04 -32.08
CA LEU A 136 21.56 -19.03 -32.35
C LEU A 136 21.04 -20.44 -32.70
N ARG A 137 19.73 -20.70 -32.59
CA ARG A 137 19.16 -21.99 -33.04
C ARG A 137 19.20 -22.05 -34.56
N ARG A 138 20.10 -22.87 -35.11
CA ARG A 138 20.10 -23.27 -36.53
C ARG A 138 18.74 -23.91 -36.90
N PRO A 139 18.22 -23.68 -38.13
CA PRO A 139 17.01 -24.34 -38.59
C PRO A 139 17.17 -25.86 -38.52
N PRO A 140 16.11 -26.62 -38.17
CA PRO A 140 16.20 -28.07 -38.10
C PRO A 140 16.63 -28.61 -39.47
N VAL A 141 17.70 -29.40 -39.49
CA VAL A 141 18.09 -30.18 -40.68
C VAL A 141 16.91 -31.08 -41.00
N VAL A 142 16.23 -30.82 -42.12
CA VAL A 142 15.22 -31.71 -42.68
C VAL A 142 15.94 -33.01 -42.97
N LYS A 143 15.66 -34.06 -42.18
CA LYS A 143 16.09 -35.42 -42.54
C LYS A 143 15.37 -35.78 -43.83
N SER A 144 16.09 -35.71 -44.95
CA SER A 144 15.62 -36.30 -46.21
C SER A 144 15.27 -37.77 -45.95
N PRO A 145 14.10 -38.27 -46.37
CA PRO A 145 13.76 -39.66 -46.19
C PRO A 145 14.77 -40.49 -46.98
N ALA A 146 15.42 -41.42 -46.29
CA ALA A 146 16.29 -42.41 -46.91
C ALA A 146 15.46 -43.24 -47.89
N ASN A 147 15.78 -43.14 -49.18
CA ASN A 147 15.22 -43.96 -50.23
C ASN A 147 15.93 -45.33 -50.14
N ASN A 148 15.25 -46.34 -49.62
CA ASN A 148 15.72 -47.72 -49.65
C ASN A 148 15.42 -48.27 -51.05
N GLY A 149 16.49 -48.50 -51.83
CA GLY A 149 16.46 -49.31 -53.06
C GLY A 149 16.60 -50.80 -52.75
#